data_AF-A0A9D6J9K7-F1
#
_entry.id   AF-A0A9D6J9K7-F1
#
_cell.length_a   1.000
_cell.length_b   1.000
_cell.length_c   1.000
_cell.angle_alpha   90.00
_cell.angle_beta   90.00
_cell.angle_gamma   90.00
#
_symmetry.space_group_name_H-M   'P 1'
#
loop_
_entity.id
_entity.type
_entity.pdbx_description
1 polymer ?
#
loop_
_entity_poly.entity_id
_entity_poly.type
_entity_poly.pdbx_seq_one_letter_code
_entity_poly.pdbx_strand_id
1 'polypeptide(L)'
;MSAPVRSRGLTLMELLIGALLLAVGIVTLLETFVRQQTLNEHARNLSWAMNDATRVMEEIRQQNSGDACAVPSLTPPAGFASWNAWLADASVNGGGGKSVQPNPATEELIVPSGSGTDPISLTVAVCWRHRGRVIGECRWDGAQLVPNDADGNGVITSPAALSTLLTCRR
;
A
#
# COMPACT_ATOMS: atom_id res chain seq x y z
N MET A 1 -35.51 40.12 -47.23
CA MET A 1 -35.89 38.76 -47.65
C MET A 1 -35.24 37.78 -46.70
N SER A 2 -35.99 37.24 -45.74
CA SER A 2 -35.52 36.15 -44.85
C SER A 2 -36.00 34.82 -45.41
N ALA A 3 -35.10 33.85 -45.55
CA ALA A 3 -35.45 32.51 -45.98
C ALA A 3 -36.17 31.75 -44.86
N PRO A 4 -37.22 30.97 -45.16
CA PRO A 4 -37.92 30.18 -44.14
C PRO A 4 -37.02 29.04 -43.65
N VAL A 5 -36.85 28.95 -42.32
CA VAL A 5 -36.15 27.84 -41.66
C VAL A 5 -37.06 26.61 -41.69
N ARG A 6 -36.68 25.56 -42.44
CA ARG A 6 -37.38 24.27 -42.40
C ARG A 6 -37.07 23.53 -41.10
N SER A 7 -38.09 23.27 -40.30
CA SER A 7 -38.03 22.35 -39.17
C SER A 7 -37.89 20.91 -39.69
N ARG A 8 -36.68 20.34 -39.60
CA ARG A 8 -36.46 18.90 -39.83
C ARG A 8 -36.75 18.15 -38.53
N GLY A 9 -37.74 17.26 -38.56
CA GLY A 9 -38.00 16.32 -37.47
C GLY A 9 -37.01 15.16 -37.49
N LEU A 10 -36.70 14.60 -36.32
CA LEU A 10 -35.95 13.35 -36.19
C LEU A 10 -36.77 12.18 -36.73
N THR A 11 -36.13 11.33 -37.52
CA THR A 11 -36.75 10.06 -37.94
C THR A 11 -36.72 9.06 -36.78
N LEU A 12 -37.69 8.14 -36.75
CA LEU A 12 -37.75 7.10 -35.72
C LEU A 12 -36.47 6.24 -35.70
N MET A 13 -35.87 5.99 -36.86
CA MET A 13 -34.61 5.24 -36.96
C MET A 13 -33.42 5.99 -36.34
N GLU A 14 -33.30 7.30 -36.58
CA GLU A 14 -32.25 8.12 -35.94
C GLU A 14 -32.38 8.11 -34.42
N LEU A 15 -33.62 8.17 -33.91
CA LEU A 15 -33.88 8.09 -32.48
C LEU A 15 -33.49 6.73 -31.89
N LEU A 16 -33.79 5.62 -32.58
CA LEU A 16 -33.41 4.28 -32.14
C LEU A 16 -31.88 4.08 -32.14
N ILE A 17 -31.19 4.55 -33.19
CA ILE A 17 -29.73 4.47 -33.27
C ILE A 17 -29.10 5.35 -32.17
N GLY A 18 -29.58 6.58 -32.00
CA GLY A 18 -29.11 7.48 -30.96
C GLY A 18 -29.29 6.90 -29.56
N ALA A 19 -30.45 6.28 -29.30
CA ALA A 19 -30.73 5.61 -28.04
C ALA A 19 -29.80 4.41 -27.81
N LEU A 20 -29.52 3.61 -28.84
CA LEU A 20 -28.59 2.47 -28.74
C LEU A 20 -27.16 2.93 -28.42
N LEU A 21 -26.68 3.96 -29.13
CA LEU A 21 -25.34 4.52 -28.88
C LEU A 21 -25.24 5.11 -27.47
N LEU A 22 -26.28 5.80 -27.01
CA LEU A 22 -26.36 6.33 -25.66
C LEU A 22 -26.33 5.20 -24.61
N ALA A 23 -27.09 4.13 -24.81
CA ALA A 23 -27.12 3.00 -23.89
C ALA A 23 -25.74 2.34 -23.77
N VAL A 24 -25.06 2.10 -24.90
CA VAL A 24 -23.68 1.58 -24.90
C VAL A 24 -22.72 2.54 -24.19
N GLY A 25 -22.84 3.84 -24.44
CA GLY A 25 -22.03 4.87 -23.76
C GLY A 25 -22.22 4.88 -22.24
N ILE A 26 -23.46 4.72 -21.75
CA ILE A 26 -23.74 4.68 -20.31
C ILE A 26 -23.12 3.43 -19.67
N VAL A 27 -23.24 2.26 -20.32
CA VAL A 27 -22.68 1.00 -19.79
C VAL A 27 -21.15 1.08 -19.68
N THR A 28 -20.47 1.58 -20.71
CA THR A 28 -19.00 1.70 -20.69
C THR A 28 -18.54 2.71 -19.64
N LEU A 29 -19.22 3.85 -19.50
CA LEU A 29 -18.91 4.83 -18.45
C LEU A 29 -19.10 4.24 -17.06
N LEU A 30 -20.17 3.49 -16.81
CA LEU A 30 -20.40 2.85 -15.52
C LEU A 30 -19.31 1.82 -15.19
N GLU A 31 -18.90 1.00 -16.16
CA GLU A 31 -17.81 0.05 -15.98
C GLU A 31 -16.49 0.74 -15.63
N THR A 32 -16.14 1.80 -16.37
CA THR A 32 -14.92 2.58 -16.08
C THR A 32 -14.96 3.22 -14.69
N PHE A 33 -16.12 3.72 -14.26
CA PHE A 33 -16.29 4.31 -12.93
C PHE A 33 -16.05 3.30 -11.81
N VAL A 34 -16.59 2.07 -11.91
CA VAL A 34 -16.37 1.02 -10.90
C VAL A 34 -14.89 0.64 -10.83
N ARG A 35 -14.22 0.51 -11.99
CA ARG A 35 -12.78 0.23 -12.03
C ARG A 35 -11.95 1.34 -11.37
N GLN A 36 -12.29 2.61 -11.62
CA GLN A 36 -11.63 3.75 -10.97
C GLN A 36 -11.78 3.73 -9.45
N GLN A 37 -12.96 3.35 -8.92
CA GLN A 37 -13.14 3.21 -7.47
C GLN A 37 -12.20 2.16 -6.87
N THR A 38 -12.05 1.00 -7.53
CA THR A 38 -11.14 -0.06 -7.03
C THR A 38 -9.67 0.36 -7.04
N LEU A 39 -9.25 1.10 -8.07
CA LEU A 39 -7.89 1.64 -8.16
C LEU A 39 -7.66 2.70 -7.08
N ASN A 40 -8.65 3.54 -6.80
CA ASN A 40 -8.56 4.56 -5.76
C ASN A 40 -8.39 3.94 -4.36
N GLU A 41 -9.12 2.85 -4.07
CA GLU A 41 -8.91 2.09 -2.83
C GLU A 41 -7.49 1.51 -2.73
N HIS A 42 -6.99 0.93 -3.83
CA HIS A 42 -5.64 0.37 -3.85
C HIS A 42 -4.56 1.44 -3.67
N ALA A 43 -4.70 2.58 -4.34
CA ALA A 43 -3.80 3.72 -4.20
C ALA A 43 -3.80 4.27 -2.77
N ARG A 44 -4.98 4.35 -2.13
CA ARG A 44 -5.08 4.77 -0.72
C ARG A 44 -4.36 3.80 0.21
N ASN A 45 -4.59 2.50 0.06
CA ASN A 45 -3.94 1.48 0.89
C ASN A 45 -2.43 1.45 0.66
N LEU A 46 -1.98 1.63 -0.58
CA LEU A 46 -0.55 1.75 -0.92
C LEU A 46 0.09 2.96 -0.20
N SER A 47 -0.57 4.12 -0.23
CA SER A 47 -0.09 5.31 0.47
C SER A 47 0.00 5.10 1.99
N TRP A 48 -0.97 4.41 2.59
CA TRP A 48 -0.94 4.04 4.00
C TRP A 48 0.21 3.07 4.32
N ALA A 49 0.36 2.01 3.52
CA ALA A 49 1.44 1.05 3.69
C ALA A 49 2.82 1.71 3.53
N MET A 50 2.98 2.62 2.57
CA MET A 50 4.22 3.40 2.41
C MET A 50 4.51 4.32 3.59
N ASN A 51 3.47 4.89 4.21
CA ASN A 51 3.64 5.70 5.42
C ASN A 51 4.17 4.83 6.57
N ASP A 52 3.62 3.64 6.79
CA ASP A 52 4.10 2.73 7.83
C ASP A 52 5.51 2.20 7.55
N ALA A 53 5.84 1.91 6.28
CA ALA A 53 7.21 1.60 5.87
C ALA A 53 8.18 2.74 6.21
N THR A 54 7.78 3.99 5.92
CA THR A 54 8.58 5.18 6.21
C THR A 54 8.77 5.36 7.70
N ARG A 55 7.72 5.16 8.51
CA ARG A 55 7.79 5.29 9.97
C ARG A 55 8.75 4.29 10.59
N VAL A 56 8.69 3.03 10.15
CA VAL A 56 9.62 1.99 10.59
C VAL A 56 11.05 2.31 10.13
N MET A 57 11.22 2.75 8.89
CA MET A 57 12.54 3.14 8.40
C MET A 57 13.13 4.32 9.17
N GLU A 58 12.32 5.33 9.50
CA GLU A 58 12.77 6.48 10.29
C GLU A 58 13.07 6.11 11.73
N GLU A 59 12.28 5.23 12.35
CA GLU A 59 12.56 4.74 13.70
C GLU A 59 13.86 3.93 13.73
N ILE A 60 14.06 3.03 12.76
CA ILE A 60 15.34 2.32 12.60
C ILE A 60 16.47 3.33 12.43
N ARG A 61 16.30 4.36 11.59
CA ARG A 61 17.33 5.39 11.38
C ARG A 61 17.65 6.14 12.67
N GLN A 62 16.65 6.48 13.48
CA GLN A 62 16.82 7.18 14.75
C GLN A 62 17.59 6.34 15.77
N GLN A 63 17.25 5.06 15.89
CA GLN A 63 17.93 4.14 16.81
C GLN A 63 19.41 3.92 16.47
N ASN A 64 19.75 4.09 15.20
CA ASN A 64 21.11 3.94 14.68
C ASN A 64 21.85 5.27 14.53
N SER A 65 21.32 6.33 15.15
CA SER A 65 21.95 7.64 15.24
C SER A 65 22.52 7.86 16.65
N GLY A 66 23.72 8.43 16.74
CA GLY A 66 24.36 8.85 17.99
C GLY A 66 25.69 8.13 18.29
N ASP A 67 26.44 8.70 19.22
CA ASP A 67 27.81 8.28 19.58
C ASP A 67 27.91 6.85 20.12
N ALA A 68 26.81 6.32 20.65
CA ALA A 68 26.73 4.96 21.20
C ALA A 68 26.48 3.89 20.13
N CYS A 69 26.15 4.28 18.89
CA CYS A 69 25.97 3.34 17.79
C CYS A 69 27.34 2.83 17.32
N ALA A 70 27.68 1.61 17.72
CA ALA A 70 28.89 0.92 17.25
C ALA A 70 28.62 0.01 16.04
N VAL A 71 27.45 -0.62 15.99
CA VAL A 71 27.00 -1.49 14.90
C VAL A 71 25.51 -1.22 14.67
N PRO A 72 25.08 -0.98 13.43
CA PRO A 72 23.67 -0.73 13.16
C PRO A 72 22.81 -1.97 13.47
N SER A 73 21.58 -1.75 13.94
CA SER A 73 20.63 -2.77 14.36
C SER A 73 19.26 -2.56 13.72
N LEU A 74 18.60 -3.67 13.38
CA LEU A 74 17.22 -3.71 12.87
C LEU A 74 16.23 -4.19 13.95
N THR A 75 16.65 -4.23 15.22
CA THR A 75 15.80 -4.64 16.33
C THR A 75 14.71 -3.61 16.59
N PRO A 76 13.47 -4.03 16.89
CA PRO A 76 12.43 -3.09 17.32
C PRO A 76 12.83 -2.34 18.60
N PRO A 77 12.19 -1.18 18.87
CA PRO A 77 12.43 -0.44 20.11
C PRO A 77 12.22 -1.30 21.36
N ALA A 78 12.93 -0.96 22.44
CA ALA A 78 12.84 -1.67 23.71
C ALA A 78 11.39 -1.73 24.22
N GLY A 79 10.97 -2.92 24.69
CA GLY A 79 9.60 -3.16 25.16
C GLY A 79 8.66 -3.74 24.09
N PHE A 80 9.09 -3.83 22.83
CA PHE A 80 8.30 -4.41 21.75
C PHE A 80 8.91 -5.71 21.22
N ALA A 81 8.07 -6.73 21.04
CA ALA A 81 8.50 -8.03 20.52
C ALA A 81 8.78 -8.04 19.00
N SER A 82 8.22 -7.07 18.27
CA SER A 82 8.40 -6.92 16.82
C SER A 82 8.04 -5.51 16.36
N TRP A 83 8.46 -5.15 15.15
CA TRP A 83 8.03 -3.92 14.47
C TRP A 83 6.51 -3.85 14.27
N ASN A 84 5.87 -5.00 14.08
CA ASN A 84 4.41 -5.10 13.99
C ASN A 84 3.74 -4.79 15.33
N ALA A 85 4.32 -5.25 16.44
CA ALA A 85 3.83 -4.94 17.78
C ALA A 85 4.04 -3.46 18.13
N TRP A 86 5.17 -2.90 17.73
CA TRP A 86 5.44 -1.47 17.89
C TRP A 86 4.44 -0.62 17.09
N LEU A 87 4.29 -0.86 15.78
CA LEU A 87 3.31 -0.14 14.97
C LEU A 87 1.87 -0.35 15.43
N ALA A 88 1.50 -1.53 15.95
CA ALA A 88 0.16 -1.77 16.46
C ALA A 88 -0.15 -0.98 17.74
N ASP A 89 0.86 -0.56 18.49
CA ASP A 89 0.68 0.23 19.71
C ASP A 89 0.45 1.72 19.36
N ALA A 90 -0.68 2.25 19.81
CA ALA A 90 -1.08 3.64 19.65
C ALA A 90 -0.62 4.55 20.82
N SER A 91 0.13 4.00 21.79
CA SER A 91 0.71 4.76 22.89
C SER A 91 1.83 5.70 22.42
N VAL A 92 2.29 6.59 23.31
CA VAL A 92 3.39 7.53 23.03
C VAL A 92 4.71 6.86 22.66
N ASN A 93 4.93 5.63 23.12
CA ASN A 93 6.13 4.85 22.83
C ASN A 93 5.93 3.91 21.63
N GLY A 94 4.68 3.74 21.19
CA GLY A 94 4.32 2.92 20.06
C GLY A 94 4.50 3.65 18.74
N GLY A 95 4.44 2.88 17.66
CA GLY A 95 4.40 3.36 16.30
C GLY A 95 2.99 3.78 15.92
N GLY A 96 2.26 4.50 16.79
CA GLY A 96 1.01 5.23 16.53
C GLY A 96 -0.13 4.51 15.82
N GLY A 97 -0.18 3.18 15.84
CA GLY A 97 -1.19 2.39 15.13
C GLY A 97 -0.83 2.12 13.66
N LYS A 98 -1.30 0.96 13.16
CA LYS A 98 -1.22 0.56 11.76
C LYS A 98 -2.16 1.39 10.88
N SER A 99 -1.69 1.79 9.70
CA SER A 99 -2.40 2.74 8.84
C SER A 99 -3.38 2.06 7.88
N VAL A 100 -3.16 0.80 7.48
CA VAL A 100 -4.05 0.13 6.50
C VAL A 100 -5.37 -0.28 7.17
N GLN A 101 -6.50 0.10 6.56
CA GLN A 101 -7.86 -0.16 7.05
C GLN A 101 -8.59 -1.24 6.22
N PRO A 102 -9.53 -2.01 6.81
CA PRO A 102 -10.02 -1.92 8.19
C PRO A 102 -9.11 -2.65 9.20
N ASN A 103 -8.81 -1.98 10.32
CA ASN A 103 -8.23 -2.57 11.52
C ASN A 103 -9.21 -3.66 12.05
N PRO A 104 -8.78 -4.92 12.29
CA PRO A 104 -7.62 -5.27 13.11
C PRO A 104 -6.28 -5.34 12.35
N ALA A 105 -5.19 -5.02 13.06
CA ALA A 105 -3.78 -5.00 12.65
C ALA A 105 -3.22 -6.32 12.04
N THR A 106 -4.07 -7.31 11.79
CA THR A 106 -3.77 -8.63 11.23
C THR A 106 -3.72 -8.65 9.70
N GLU A 107 -4.36 -7.67 9.04
CA GLU A 107 -4.41 -7.53 7.57
C GLU A 107 -3.27 -6.71 7.00
N GLU A 108 -2.31 -6.31 7.83
CA GLU A 108 -1.10 -5.60 7.44
C GLU A 108 0.09 -6.27 8.13
N LEU A 109 1.20 -6.45 7.42
CA LEU A 109 2.41 -7.03 7.97
C LEU A 109 3.62 -6.25 7.46
N ILE A 110 4.43 -5.78 8.40
CA ILE A 110 5.69 -5.11 8.11
C ILE A 110 6.82 -6.11 8.30
N VAL A 111 7.64 -6.26 7.27
CA VAL A 111 8.78 -7.17 7.26
C VAL A 111 10.04 -6.37 6.93
N PRO A 112 10.77 -5.89 7.95
CA PRO A 112 12.12 -5.41 7.74
C PRO A 112 13.05 -6.60 7.53
N SER A 113 13.87 -6.50 6.49
CA SER A 113 14.91 -7.46 6.14
C SER A 113 16.21 -6.70 5.95
N GLY A 114 17.33 -7.35 6.24
CA GLY A 114 18.61 -6.74 5.97
C GLY A 114 19.80 -7.66 6.10
N SER A 115 20.89 -7.26 5.48
CA SER A 115 22.14 -8.02 5.44
C SER A 115 23.35 -7.08 5.46
N GLY A 116 24.50 -7.60 5.89
CA GLY A 116 25.72 -6.83 6.09
C GLY A 116 25.96 -6.49 7.56
N THR A 117 27.02 -5.74 7.83
CA THR A 117 27.43 -5.39 9.20
C THR A 117 27.58 -3.88 9.39
N ASP A 118 28.17 -3.18 8.42
CA ASP A 118 28.21 -1.72 8.32
C ASP A 118 28.79 -1.33 6.93
N PRO A 119 27.98 -0.81 5.98
CA PRO A 119 26.54 -0.58 6.08
C PRO A 119 25.73 -1.89 6.10
N ILE A 120 24.57 -1.84 6.75
CA ILE A 120 23.50 -2.83 6.58
C ILE A 120 22.63 -2.41 5.41
N SER A 121 22.41 -3.31 4.47
CA SER A 121 21.31 -3.21 3.51
C SER A 121 20.01 -3.40 4.27
N LEU A 122 19.11 -2.43 4.22
CA LEU A 122 17.81 -2.48 4.88
C LEU A 122 16.72 -2.37 3.83
N THR A 123 15.83 -3.35 3.80
CA THR A 123 14.58 -3.30 3.05
C THR A 123 13.41 -3.46 4.00
N VAL A 124 12.55 -2.45 4.07
CA VAL A 124 11.28 -2.49 4.81
C VAL A 124 10.17 -2.69 3.81
N ALA A 125 9.57 -3.89 3.81
CA ALA A 125 8.43 -4.21 2.98
C ALA A 125 7.15 -4.29 3.81
N VAL A 126 6.04 -3.82 3.26
CA VAL A 126 4.73 -3.88 3.89
C VAL A 126 3.80 -4.70 3.01
N CYS A 127 3.35 -5.83 3.52
CA CYS A 127 2.27 -6.60 2.91
C CYS A 127 0.94 -6.19 3.51
N TRP A 128 -0.11 -6.28 2.72
CA TRP A 128 -1.46 -6.11 3.25
C TRP A 128 -2.45 -6.99 2.51
N ARG A 129 -3.62 -7.19 3.11
CA ARG A 129 -4.73 -7.90 2.49
C ARG A 129 -5.85 -6.92 2.17
N HIS A 130 -6.37 -6.99 0.96
CA HIS A 130 -7.54 -6.22 0.53
C HIS A 130 -8.58 -7.15 -0.07
N ARG A 131 -9.79 -7.17 0.50
CA ARG A 131 -10.93 -7.98 0.02
C ARG A 131 -10.55 -9.45 -0.21
N GLY A 132 -9.82 -10.05 0.72
CA GLY A 132 -9.42 -11.46 0.66
C GLY A 132 -8.12 -11.73 -0.11
N ARG A 133 -7.62 -10.77 -0.90
CA ARG A 133 -6.37 -10.91 -1.66
C ARG A 133 -5.18 -10.34 -0.90
N VAL A 134 -4.09 -11.08 -0.84
CA VAL A 134 -2.82 -10.59 -0.28
C VAL A 134 -2.04 -9.83 -1.35
N ILE A 135 -1.46 -8.69 -0.97
CA ILE A 135 -0.57 -7.85 -1.76
C ILE A 135 0.83 -7.91 -1.13
N GLY A 136 1.84 -8.19 -1.96
CA GLY A 136 3.21 -8.48 -1.54
C GLY A 136 3.47 -9.97 -1.31
N GLU A 137 4.72 -10.32 -1.02
CA GLU A 137 5.21 -11.68 -0.76
C GLU A 137 4.94 -12.12 0.68
N CYS A 138 3.65 -12.16 1.00
CA CYS A 138 3.15 -12.66 2.26
C CYS A 138 2.05 -13.67 1.99
N ARG A 139 1.74 -14.50 3.00
CA ARG A 139 0.60 -15.41 2.95
C ARG A 139 -0.33 -15.18 4.11
N TRP A 140 -1.62 -15.42 3.87
CA TRP A 140 -2.61 -15.50 4.94
C TRP A 140 -2.54 -16.88 5.56
N ASP A 141 -2.34 -16.97 6.88
CA ASP A 141 -2.27 -18.24 7.61
C ASP A 141 -3.62 -18.75 8.15
N GLY A 142 -4.69 -17.97 7.97
CA GLY A 142 -6.01 -18.22 8.55
C GLY A 142 -6.42 -17.18 9.59
N ALA A 143 -5.46 -16.48 10.20
CA ALA A 143 -5.67 -15.49 11.25
C ALA A 143 -4.92 -14.17 11.04
N GLN A 144 -3.74 -14.21 10.42
CA GLN A 144 -2.91 -13.05 10.15
C GLN A 144 -2.05 -13.23 8.89
N LEU A 145 -1.49 -12.13 8.42
CA LEU A 145 -0.42 -12.19 7.43
C LEU A 145 0.88 -12.68 8.07
N VAL A 146 1.55 -13.59 7.38
CA VAL A 146 2.90 -14.04 7.74
C VAL A 146 3.84 -13.88 6.54
N PRO A 147 5.15 -13.67 6.76
CA PRO A 147 6.11 -13.53 5.67
C PRO A 147 6.13 -14.80 4.82
N ASN A 148 6.25 -14.63 3.50
CA ASN A 148 6.38 -15.75 2.56
C ASN A 148 7.27 -15.33 1.40
N ASP A 149 8.59 -15.39 1.65
CA ASP A 149 9.64 -15.22 0.64
C ASP A 149 9.50 -16.32 -0.43
N ALA A 150 8.80 -16.00 -1.51
CA ALA A 150 8.38 -16.97 -2.51
C ALA A 150 9.51 -17.33 -3.48
N ASP A 151 10.48 -16.43 -3.67
CA ASP A 151 11.61 -16.63 -4.56
C ASP A 151 12.90 -17.04 -3.82
N GLY A 152 12.91 -16.97 -2.48
CA GLY A 152 13.98 -17.44 -1.61
C GLY A 152 15.20 -16.52 -1.60
N ASN A 153 15.03 -15.25 -1.97
CA ASN A 153 16.13 -14.29 -2.05
C ASN A 153 16.47 -13.63 -0.69
N GLY A 154 15.72 -13.95 0.37
CA GLY A 154 15.90 -13.40 1.73
C GLY A 154 15.27 -12.02 1.95
N VAL A 155 14.51 -11.50 0.98
CA VAL A 155 13.87 -10.18 0.98
C VAL A 155 12.41 -10.35 0.59
N ILE A 156 11.51 -9.76 1.38
CA ILE A 156 10.08 -9.74 1.02
C ILE A 156 9.84 -8.66 -0.03
N THR A 157 9.33 -9.05 -1.19
CA THR A 157 8.93 -8.11 -2.24
C THR A 157 7.51 -7.61 -2.01
N SER A 158 7.31 -6.29 -2.06
CA SER A 158 6.00 -5.66 -1.99
C SER A 158 5.97 -4.39 -2.84
N PRO A 159 4.82 -4.00 -3.43
CA PRO A 159 4.66 -2.67 -4.01
C PRO A 159 4.86 -1.53 -2.98
N ALA A 160 4.67 -1.81 -1.67
CA ALA A 160 5.04 -0.91 -0.58
C ALA A 160 6.36 -1.38 0.04
N ALA A 161 7.48 -1.04 -0.60
CA ALA A 161 8.81 -1.38 -0.10
C ALA A 161 9.75 -0.17 -0.21
N LEU A 162 10.56 0.01 0.82
CA LEU A 162 11.63 1.01 0.87
C LEU A 162 12.95 0.28 1.12
N SER A 163 13.98 0.60 0.33
CA SER A 163 15.31 0.03 0.50
C SER A 163 16.35 1.13 0.67
N THR A 164 17.27 0.94 1.60
CA THR A 164 18.34 1.90 1.90
C THR A 164 19.58 1.18 2.46
N LEU A 165 20.69 1.92 2.55
CA LEU A 165 21.86 1.52 3.31
C LEU A 165 21.83 2.26 4.65
N LEU A 166 22.05 1.51 5.73
CA LEU A 166 22.06 2.01 7.09
C LEU A 166 23.47 1.86 7.67
N THR A 167 24.04 2.96 8.14
CA THR A 167 25.30 2.98 8.90
C THR A 167 25.02 3.59 10.27
N CYS A 168 25.90 3.33 11.24
CA CYS A 168 25.89 4.14 12.46
C CYS A 168 26.29 5.57 12.11
N ARG A 169 25.40 6.52 12.39
CA ARG A 169 25.72 7.95 12.22
C ARG A 169 26.25 8.48 13.54
N ARG A 170 27.56 8.71 13.59
CA ARG A 170 28.21 9.48 14.66
C ARG A 170 27.87 10.97 14.49
#